data_AF-A0A4Z1G666-F1
#
_entry.id   AF-A0A4Z1G666-F1
#
_cell.length_a   1.000
_cell.length_b   1.000
_cell.length_c   1.000
_cell.angle_alpha   90.00
_cell.angle_beta   90.00
_cell.angle_gamma   90.00
#
_symmetry.space_group_name_H-M   'P 1'
#
loop_
_entity.id
_entity.type
_entity.pdbx_description
1 polymer ?
#
loop_
_entity_poly.entity_id
_entity_poly.type
_entity_poly.pdbx_seq_one_letter_code
_entity_poly.pdbx_strand_id
1 'polypeptide(L)'
;MVQFGSKLLPLLMAVATVNGYSWTRCTNADRCDLTTTGGPTESGSFVPGDEFDFSGGEIFAYDECSNFAYSGNNGYWYSHETDGLFVSPAGYVRFAHDCNLLLLASKSSSVGSTYWTKSSGADCCLPDEVGTNILNIVAYYTGSGN
;
A
#
# COMPACT_ATOMS: atom_id res chain seq x y z
N MET A 1 -40.69 30.85 -34.07
CA MET A 1 -40.23 29.48 -33.74
C MET A 1 -38.95 29.61 -32.93
N VAL A 2 -38.97 29.22 -31.66
CA VAL A 2 -37.79 29.28 -30.78
C VAL A 2 -37.28 27.85 -30.61
N GLN A 3 -36.10 27.59 -31.17
CA GLN A 3 -35.45 26.28 -31.16
C GLN A 3 -34.68 26.11 -29.85
N PHE A 4 -35.20 25.29 -28.93
CA PHE A 4 -34.49 24.87 -27.72
C PHE A 4 -33.44 23.83 -28.11
N GLY A 5 -32.22 24.29 -28.39
CA GLY A 5 -31.06 23.42 -28.53
C GLY A 5 -30.62 22.90 -27.18
N SER A 6 -31.09 21.71 -26.82
CA SER A 6 -30.60 20.92 -25.68
C SER A 6 -29.10 20.64 -25.84
N LYS A 7 -28.26 21.51 -25.31
CA LYS A 7 -26.85 21.20 -25.09
C LYS A 7 -26.77 20.30 -23.86
N LEU A 8 -26.64 19.01 -24.15
CA LEU A 8 -26.21 17.95 -23.25
C LEU A 8 -25.17 18.48 -22.26
N LEU A 9 -25.50 18.42 -20.97
CA LEU A 9 -24.53 18.56 -19.89
C LEU A 9 -23.45 17.48 -20.08
N PRO A 10 -22.16 17.82 -20.01
CA PRO A 10 -21.16 16.79 -19.78
C PRO A 10 -21.47 16.15 -18.42
N LEU A 11 -21.71 14.85 -18.43
CA LEU A 11 -21.76 14.02 -17.23
C LEU A 11 -20.47 14.30 -16.45
N LEU A 12 -20.59 15.03 -15.34
CA LEU A 12 -19.58 15.07 -14.30
C LEU A 12 -19.41 13.63 -13.83
N MET A 13 -18.34 12.97 -14.26
CA MET A 13 -17.78 11.86 -13.50
C MET A 13 -17.21 12.44 -12.23
N ALA A 14 -18.08 12.72 -11.26
CA ALA A 14 -17.69 12.89 -9.89
C ALA A 14 -17.24 11.52 -9.39
N VAL A 15 -15.96 11.22 -9.60
CA VAL A 15 -15.30 10.15 -8.85
C VAL A 15 -15.37 10.60 -7.40
N ALA A 16 -16.27 9.99 -6.63
CA ALA A 16 -16.31 10.18 -5.19
C ALA A 16 -14.97 9.70 -4.64
N THR A 17 -14.05 10.65 -4.42
CA THR A 17 -12.78 10.43 -3.74
C THR A 17 -13.11 10.10 -2.29
N VAL A 18 -13.25 8.82 -2.01
CA VAL A 18 -13.16 8.32 -0.65
C VAL A 18 -11.68 8.50 -0.26
N ASN A 19 -11.39 9.59 0.46
CA ASN A 19 -10.08 9.95 1.02
C ASN A 19 -8.91 10.07 0.01
N GLY A 20 -8.82 11.19 -0.72
CA GLY A 20 -7.56 11.77 -1.27
C GLY A 20 -6.65 10.94 -2.21
N TYR A 21 -6.90 9.65 -2.38
CA TYR A 21 -6.04 8.71 -3.09
C TYR A 21 -6.61 8.34 -4.45
N SER A 22 -5.72 8.23 -5.43
CA SER A 22 -6.03 7.82 -6.79
C SER A 22 -5.80 6.32 -6.96
N TRP A 23 -6.63 5.66 -7.76
CA TRP A 23 -6.61 4.19 -7.94
C TRP A 23 -6.65 3.85 -9.42
N THR A 24 -5.76 4.45 -10.20
CA THR A 24 -5.85 4.43 -11.66
C THR A 24 -4.81 3.52 -12.31
N ARG A 25 -3.68 3.24 -11.64
CA ARG A 25 -2.58 2.45 -12.21
C ARG A 25 -2.72 0.95 -11.97
N CYS A 26 -3.09 0.55 -10.76
CA CYS A 26 -3.33 -0.85 -10.43
C CYS A 26 -4.83 -1.15 -10.47
N THR A 27 -5.23 -2.09 -11.33
CA THR A 27 -6.63 -2.48 -11.54
C THR A 27 -6.83 -4.00 -11.64
N ASN A 28 -5.76 -4.78 -11.41
CA ASN A 28 -5.74 -6.24 -11.56
C ASN A 28 -6.05 -7.01 -10.27
N ALA A 29 -6.29 -6.32 -9.16
CA ALA A 29 -6.68 -6.87 -7.87
C ALA A 29 -7.58 -5.90 -7.10
N ASP A 30 -8.20 -6.38 -6.02
CA ASP A 30 -8.95 -5.52 -5.10
C ASP A 30 -8.04 -4.52 -4.40
N ARG A 31 -8.60 -3.42 -3.91
CA ARG A 31 -7.82 -2.39 -3.19
C ARG A 31 -7.30 -2.94 -1.85
N CYS A 32 -6.06 -2.61 -1.51
CA CYS A 32 -5.52 -2.84 -0.18
C CYS A 32 -6.27 -1.98 0.83
N ASP A 33 -6.41 -2.51 2.04
CA ASP A 33 -7.06 -1.86 3.17
C ASP A 33 -6.03 -1.05 3.95
N LEU A 34 -6.31 0.23 4.16
CA LEU A 34 -5.49 1.13 4.97
C LEU A 34 -5.80 0.88 6.45
N THR A 35 -4.81 0.48 7.24
CA THR A 35 -5.00 0.15 8.67
C THR A 35 -4.95 1.39 9.59
N THR A 36 -5.45 2.52 9.09
CA THR A 36 -5.41 3.89 9.65
C THR A 36 -4.02 4.51 9.90
N THR A 37 -3.95 5.82 9.69
CA THR A 37 -2.76 6.68 9.79
C THR A 37 -2.31 6.87 11.24
N GLY A 38 -1.25 6.18 11.65
CA GLY A 38 -0.43 6.47 12.82
C GLY A 38 1.02 6.13 12.50
N GLY A 39 1.85 7.15 12.19
CA GLY A 39 3.29 6.99 12.00
C GLY A 39 4.04 7.02 13.34
N PRO A 40 5.34 7.35 13.37
CA PRO A 40 6.41 6.96 12.46
C PRO A 40 7.28 5.86 13.09
N THR A 41 7.84 4.98 12.26
CA THR A 41 9.26 4.66 12.40
C THR A 41 9.82 4.67 11.00
N GLU A 42 10.40 5.82 10.68
CA GLU A 42 11.39 5.94 9.62
C GLU A 42 12.37 4.78 9.76
N SER A 43 12.74 4.19 8.63
CA SER A 43 13.88 3.30 8.46
C SER A 43 15.05 3.73 9.37
N GLY A 44 15.19 3.07 10.50
CA GLY A 44 16.10 3.45 11.56
C GLY A 44 16.30 2.24 12.46
N SER A 45 17.57 1.90 12.70
CA SER A 45 18.02 0.70 13.40
C SER A 45 17.07 0.26 14.52
N PHE A 46 16.27 -0.78 14.28
CA PHE A 46 15.31 -1.32 15.23
C PHE A 46 16.03 -1.98 16.41
N VAL A 47 15.53 -1.76 17.62
CA VAL A 47 15.98 -2.50 18.80
C VAL A 47 15.04 -3.70 18.98
N PRO A 48 15.55 -4.93 19.12
CA PRO A 48 14.72 -6.09 19.40
C PRO A 48 13.83 -5.85 20.63
N GLY A 49 12.50 -5.91 20.45
CA GLY A 49 11.50 -5.70 21.51
C GLY A 49 10.63 -4.45 21.35
N ASP A 50 10.89 -3.59 20.36
CA ASP A 50 10.02 -2.45 20.07
C ASP A 50 8.64 -2.93 19.55
N GLU A 51 7.58 -2.29 20.05
CA GLU A 51 6.17 -2.57 19.76
C GLU A 51 5.54 -1.39 19.02
N PHE A 52 4.70 -1.69 18.03
CA PHE A 52 4.00 -0.69 17.22
C PHE A 52 2.50 -0.99 17.16
N ASP A 53 1.70 -0.02 17.60
CA ASP A 53 0.24 -0.05 17.52
C ASP A 53 -0.26 0.34 16.12
N PHE A 54 -1.18 -0.44 15.56
CA PHE A 54 -1.93 -0.08 14.34
C PHE A 54 -3.41 -0.43 14.47
N SER A 55 -4.28 0.13 13.62
CA SER A 55 -5.70 -0.28 13.62
C SER A 55 -5.83 -1.67 12.99
N GLY A 56 -5.75 -2.67 13.85
CA GLY A 56 -5.71 -4.08 13.49
C GLY A 56 -4.99 -4.94 14.53
N GLY A 57 -4.17 -4.35 15.41
CA GLY A 57 -3.47 -5.04 16.49
C GLY A 57 -2.15 -4.39 16.85
N GLU A 58 -1.29 -5.18 17.50
CA GLU A 58 0.09 -4.83 17.84
C GLU A 58 1.03 -5.61 16.92
N ILE A 59 2.18 -5.03 16.58
CA ILE A 59 3.26 -5.67 15.82
C ILE A 59 4.55 -5.48 16.59
N PHE A 60 5.34 -6.55 16.68
CA PHE A 60 6.66 -6.46 17.27
C PHE A 60 7.72 -6.34 16.19
N ALA A 61 8.83 -5.66 16.50
CA ALA A 61 9.93 -5.49 15.55
C ALA A 61 10.52 -6.81 15.01
N TYR A 62 10.38 -7.94 15.74
CA TYR A 62 10.80 -9.26 15.24
C TYR A 62 9.82 -9.91 14.26
N ASP A 63 8.64 -9.32 14.06
CA ASP A 63 7.65 -9.79 13.09
C ASP A 63 7.96 -9.28 11.66
N GLU A 64 9.04 -8.53 11.46
CA GLU A 64 9.54 -8.21 10.13
C GLU A 64 9.86 -9.51 9.38
N CYS A 65 9.22 -9.66 8.22
CA CYS A 65 9.32 -10.87 7.41
C CYS A 65 9.84 -10.56 6.01
N SER A 66 10.49 -9.40 5.82
CA SER A 66 10.99 -9.00 4.53
C SER A 66 12.13 -8.01 4.61
N ASN A 67 13.08 -8.17 3.69
CA ASN A 67 14.03 -7.13 3.33
C ASN A 67 13.85 -6.78 1.85
N PHE A 68 13.22 -5.63 1.57
CA PHE A 68 12.91 -5.23 0.19
C PHE A 68 14.08 -4.55 -0.51
N ALA A 69 14.30 -4.93 -1.77
CA ALA A 69 15.15 -4.17 -2.68
C ALA A 69 14.41 -3.73 -3.94
N TYR A 70 14.71 -2.51 -4.37
CA TYR A 70 14.23 -1.97 -5.63
C TYR A 70 15.07 -2.49 -6.81
N SER A 71 14.39 -3.07 -7.79
CA SER A 71 14.98 -3.49 -9.06
C SER A 71 14.79 -2.40 -10.11
N GLY A 72 15.87 -1.67 -10.42
CA GLY A 72 15.87 -0.63 -11.45
C GLY A 72 15.59 -1.14 -12.87
N ASN A 73 15.73 -2.45 -13.12
CA ASN A 73 15.53 -3.04 -14.45
C ASN A 73 14.05 -3.16 -14.84
N ASN A 74 13.16 -3.31 -13.87
CA ASN A 74 11.73 -3.51 -14.11
C ASN A 74 10.83 -2.65 -13.21
N GLY A 75 11.40 -1.91 -12.26
CA GLY A 75 10.70 -1.01 -11.34
C GLY A 75 9.99 -1.71 -10.18
N TYR A 76 10.18 -3.01 -10.01
CA TYR A 76 9.58 -3.78 -8.93
C TYR A 76 10.40 -3.65 -7.65
N TRP A 77 9.72 -3.82 -6.52
CA TRP A 77 10.32 -4.09 -5.23
C TRP A 77 10.14 -5.57 -4.89
N TYR A 78 11.22 -6.26 -4.57
CA TYR A 78 11.20 -7.68 -4.20
C TYR A 78 11.73 -7.84 -2.78
N SER A 79 11.10 -8.72 -2.00
CA SER A 79 11.72 -9.20 -0.76
C SER A 79 12.88 -10.15 -1.10
N HIS A 80 14.01 -10.00 -0.40
CA HIS A 80 15.14 -10.92 -0.46
C HIS A 80 15.03 -12.09 0.52
N GLU A 81 14.11 -12.00 1.48
CA GLU A 81 13.96 -12.98 2.56
C GLU A 81 12.75 -13.88 2.35
N THR A 82 11.77 -13.40 1.59
CA THR A 82 10.49 -14.07 1.42
C THR A 82 10.13 -14.17 -0.06
N ASP A 83 10.16 -15.40 -0.56
CA ASP A 83 9.82 -15.70 -1.95
C ASP A 83 8.37 -15.32 -2.27
N GLY A 84 8.18 -14.68 -3.43
CA GLY A 84 6.87 -14.31 -3.93
C GLY A 84 6.30 -13.01 -3.37
N LEU A 85 6.92 -12.40 -2.35
CA LEU A 85 6.55 -11.09 -1.84
C LEU A 85 7.14 -9.99 -2.73
N PHE A 86 6.28 -9.21 -3.37
CA PHE A 86 6.72 -8.09 -4.22
C PHE A 86 5.68 -6.98 -4.36
N VAL A 87 6.18 -5.80 -4.73
CA VAL A 87 5.36 -4.65 -5.14
C VAL A 87 5.74 -4.23 -6.56
N SER A 88 4.74 -4.12 -7.44
CA SER A 88 4.94 -3.75 -8.84
C SER A 88 5.07 -2.24 -9.02
N PRO A 89 5.61 -1.76 -10.16
CA PRO A 89 5.71 -0.33 -10.47
C PRO A 89 4.35 0.39 -10.54
N ALA A 90 3.26 -0.38 -10.74
CA ALA A 90 1.90 0.14 -10.79
C ALA A 90 1.22 0.13 -9.41
N GLY A 91 1.86 -0.44 -8.39
CA GLY A 91 1.29 -0.57 -7.04
C GLY A 91 0.56 -1.89 -6.79
N TYR A 92 0.73 -2.91 -7.62
CA TYR A 92 0.21 -4.24 -7.30
C TYR A 92 1.10 -4.90 -6.25
N VAL A 93 0.49 -5.38 -5.18
CA VAL A 93 1.12 -6.10 -4.09
C VAL A 93 0.75 -7.57 -4.20
N ARG A 94 1.76 -8.42 -4.19
CA ARG A 94 1.59 -9.82 -3.81
C ARG A 94 2.18 -10.01 -2.43
N PHE A 95 1.34 -10.42 -1.50
CA PHE A 95 1.79 -10.89 -0.19
C PHE A 95 2.30 -12.32 -0.30
N ALA A 96 3.22 -12.69 0.58
CA ALA A 96 3.63 -14.08 0.78
C ALA A 96 2.97 -14.61 2.06
N HIS A 97 2.86 -15.93 2.19
CA HIS A 97 1.98 -16.60 3.16
C HIS A 97 2.02 -16.04 4.59
N ASP A 98 3.19 -15.64 5.06
CA ASP A 98 3.39 -15.17 6.44
C ASP A 98 3.60 -13.64 6.54
N CYS A 99 3.47 -12.89 5.45
CA CYS A 99 3.58 -11.44 5.42
C CYS A 99 2.25 -10.86 5.00
N ASN A 100 1.50 -10.25 5.90
CA ASN A 100 0.14 -9.76 5.61
C ASN A 100 -0.06 -8.25 5.91
N LEU A 101 1.01 -7.54 6.26
CA LEU A 101 0.99 -6.09 6.41
C LEU A 101 2.22 -5.47 5.75
N LEU A 102 2.05 -4.34 5.07
CA LEU A 102 3.11 -3.54 4.48
C LEU A 102 3.15 -2.13 5.08
N LEU A 103 4.29 -1.75 5.63
CA LEU A 103 4.66 -0.37 5.86
C LEU A 103 5.31 0.19 4.59
N LEU A 104 4.68 1.22 4.03
CA LEU A 104 5.14 1.91 2.83
C LEU A 104 5.44 3.36 3.17
N ALA A 105 6.72 3.72 3.11
CA ALA A 105 7.16 5.10 3.15
C ALA A 105 7.11 5.69 1.74
N SER A 106 6.32 6.75 1.56
CA SER A 106 6.25 7.48 0.28
C SER A 106 7.34 8.55 0.20
N LYS A 107 7.88 8.76 -1.00
CA LYS A 107 8.70 9.95 -1.33
C LYS A 107 7.87 11.23 -1.28
N SER A 108 6.53 11.13 -1.32
CA SER A 108 5.65 12.28 -1.13
C SER A 108 5.47 12.57 0.35
N SER A 109 5.92 13.75 0.79
CA SER A 109 5.74 14.22 2.17
C SER A 109 4.27 14.39 2.57
N SER A 110 3.36 14.54 1.60
CA SER A 110 1.92 14.61 1.85
C SER A 110 1.28 13.27 2.20
N VAL A 111 1.96 12.16 1.89
CA VAL A 111 1.49 10.79 2.17
C VAL A 111 2.21 10.24 3.41
N GLY A 112 3.52 10.45 3.50
CA GLY A 112 4.34 9.95 4.60
C GLY A 112 4.43 8.42 4.61
N SER A 113 4.44 7.84 5.81
CA SER A 113 4.47 6.38 6.02
C SER A 113 3.06 5.87 6.32
N THR A 114 2.67 4.79 5.63
CA THR A 114 1.31 4.24 5.69
C THR A 114 1.35 2.72 5.75
N TYR A 115 0.37 2.13 6.43
CA TYR A 115 0.25 0.68 6.62
C TYR A 115 -0.89 0.11 5.78
N TRP A 116 -0.60 -0.93 5.01
CA TRP A 116 -1.51 -1.53 4.04
C TRP A 116 -1.60 -3.03 4.22
N THR A 117 -2.81 -3.56 4.24
CA THR A 117 -3.08 -4.99 4.37
C THR A 117 -4.13 -5.43 3.36
N LYS A 118 -4.34 -6.75 3.27
CA LYS A 118 -5.55 -7.32 2.72
C LYS A 118 -5.92 -8.55 3.53
N SER A 119 -7.23 -8.75 3.76
CA SER A 119 -7.74 -9.95 4.41
C SER A 119 -7.10 -11.22 3.84
N SER A 120 -6.62 -12.10 4.73
CA SER A 120 -5.97 -13.38 4.41
C SER A 120 -4.68 -13.27 3.57
N GLY A 121 -4.03 -12.11 3.52
CA GLY A 121 -2.82 -11.91 2.70
C GLY A 121 -3.10 -12.03 1.19
N ALA A 122 -4.32 -11.71 0.76
CA ALA A 122 -4.66 -11.73 -0.66
C ALA A 122 -3.92 -10.62 -1.43
N ASP A 123 -3.61 -10.88 -2.70
CA ASP A 123 -3.07 -9.87 -3.61
C ASP A 123 -3.97 -8.63 -3.64
N CYS A 124 -3.36 -7.44 -3.66
CA CYS A 124 -4.12 -6.19 -3.67
C CYS A 124 -3.42 -5.08 -4.43
N CYS A 125 -4.19 -4.05 -4.80
CA CYS A 125 -3.68 -2.83 -5.38
C CYS A 125 -3.46 -1.79 -4.30
N LEU A 126 -2.38 -1.01 -4.41
CA LEU A 126 -2.12 0.22 -3.64
C LEU A 126 -2.62 1.43 -4.44
N PRO A 127 -2.91 2.56 -3.76
CA PRO A 127 -3.21 3.79 -4.47
C PRO A 127 -1.96 4.34 -5.16
N ASP A 128 -2.16 5.15 -6.20
CA ASP A 128 -1.11 5.62 -7.09
C ASP A 128 0.00 6.38 -6.33
N GLU A 129 -0.38 7.19 -5.34
CA GLU A 129 0.52 8.00 -4.53
C GLU A 129 1.41 7.19 -3.57
N VAL A 130 1.00 5.95 -3.26
CA VAL A 130 1.74 5.02 -2.42
C VAL A 130 2.51 4.02 -3.28
N GLY A 131 1.81 3.31 -4.16
CA GLY A 131 2.36 2.20 -4.93
C GLY A 131 3.38 2.59 -6.00
N THR A 132 3.42 3.85 -6.40
CA THR A 132 4.34 4.32 -7.48
C THR A 132 5.40 5.31 -7.03
N ASN A 133 5.26 5.84 -5.80
CA ASN A 133 6.18 6.84 -5.26
C ASN A 133 6.89 6.33 -4.01
N ILE A 134 7.26 5.05 -4.01
CA ILE A 134 7.83 4.35 -2.86
C ILE A 134 9.26 4.85 -2.58
N LEU A 135 9.53 5.18 -1.32
CA LEU A 135 10.85 5.44 -0.75
C LEU A 135 11.41 4.17 -0.10
N ASN A 136 10.62 3.51 0.75
CA ASN A 136 10.99 2.28 1.45
C ASN A 136 9.77 1.38 1.69
N ILE A 137 10.00 0.08 1.82
CA ILE A 137 8.97 -0.93 2.12
C ILE A 137 9.48 -1.86 3.22
N VAL A 138 8.62 -2.14 4.20
CA VAL A 138 8.81 -3.21 5.17
C VAL A 138 7.52 -4.02 5.25
N ALA A 139 7.61 -5.35 5.32
CA ALA A 139 6.47 -6.21 5.58
C ALA A 139 6.57 -6.89 6.93
N TYR A 140 5.41 -7.10 7.54
CA TYR A 140 5.27 -7.70 8.86
C TYR A 140 4.29 -8.88 8.84
N TYR A 141 4.51 -9.81 9.75
CA TYR A 141 3.53 -10.79 10.20
C TYR A 141 2.67 -10.19 11.30
N THR A 142 1.34 -10.28 11.19
CA THR A 142 0.43 -9.74 12.23
C THR A 142 -0.26 -10.83 13.06
N GLY A 143 0.21 -12.09 13.01
CA GLY A 143 -0.42 -13.19 13.75
C GLY A 143 -1.83 -13.60 13.27
N SER A 144 -2.44 -12.79 12.41
CA SER A 144 -3.83 -12.86 11.99
C SER A 144 -4.02 -13.67 10.71
N GLY A 145 -3.35 -14.82 10.65
CA GLY A 145 -3.50 -15.82 9.60
C GLY A 145 -4.32 -17.00 10.09
N ASN A 146 -5.65 -16.87 10.09
CA ASN A 146 -6.61 -17.98 10.03
C ASN A 146 -7.94 -17.50 9.44
#